data_AF-A0A4R5BFH0-F1
#
_entry.id   AF-A0A4R5BFH0-F1
#
_cell.length_a   1.000
_cell.length_b   1.000
_cell.length_c   1.000
_cell.angle_alpha   90.00
_cell.angle_beta   90.00
_cell.angle_gamma   90.00
#
_symmetry.space_group_name_H-M   'P 1'
#
loop_
_entity.id
_entity.type
_entity.pdbx_description
1 polymer ?
#
loop_
_entity_poly.entity_id
_entity_poly.type
_entity_poly.pdbx_seq_one_letter_code
_entity_poly.pdbx_strand_id
1 'polypeptide(L)'
;MGFNLQGLLTVDPEALALYERLLPGGSAWAVPVTGEGLPDAWVLPEPTHLADGLGNALTLPPDWYDDGADAAWRAAAGAPDASAPLPSLDLTDMRFASLFSLAAPAGVVYMGDTTFGGTLDTEYAAVCVDGRLRAASGIEHGKPGDEDPGSAFVLRDGSYATVPPDSVSPIADCAAVLDPRYRGSFLFDGYLPRSLHPDTPQPPGEPYPKPLILDEAVLAEWSRYFPILRG
;
A
#
# COMPACT_ATOMS: atom_id res chain seq x y z
N MET A 1 -9.39 -4.31 -22.46
CA MET A 1 -8.21 -3.76 -21.77
C MET A 1 -8.56 -3.71 -20.29
N GLY A 2 -7.76 -4.34 -19.44
CA GLY A 2 -7.85 -4.22 -17.99
C GLY A 2 -6.62 -3.48 -17.47
N PHE A 3 -6.71 -2.92 -16.28
CA PHE A 3 -5.58 -2.33 -15.56
C PHE A 3 -5.52 -2.92 -14.15
N ASN A 4 -4.31 -3.03 -13.61
CA ASN A 4 -4.06 -3.41 -12.23
C ASN A 4 -3.15 -2.33 -11.62
N LEU A 5 -3.60 -1.69 -10.56
CA LEU A 5 -2.78 -0.81 -9.73
C LEU A 5 -2.50 -1.54 -8.42
N GLN A 6 -1.22 -1.78 -8.13
CA GLN A 6 -0.78 -2.27 -6.83
C GLN A 6 0.44 -1.49 -6.39
N GLY A 7 0.36 -0.89 -5.21
CA GLY A 7 1.44 -0.05 -4.72
C GLY A 7 1.14 0.63 -3.39
N LEU A 8 2.07 1.48 -3.00
CA LEU A 8 2.10 2.16 -1.71
C LEU A 8 2.04 3.67 -1.93
N LEU A 9 0.99 4.33 -1.45
CA LEU A 9 0.84 5.78 -1.45
C LEU A 9 1.48 6.35 -0.18
N THR A 10 2.29 7.39 -0.34
CA THR A 10 2.84 8.18 0.76
C THR A 10 2.88 9.66 0.39
N VAL A 11 2.71 10.53 1.37
CA VAL A 11 2.99 11.98 1.27
C VAL A 11 4.35 12.34 1.88
N ASP A 12 5.00 11.36 2.52
CA ASP A 12 6.29 11.54 3.17
C ASP A 12 7.40 10.95 2.28
N PRO A 13 8.31 11.80 1.76
CA PRO A 13 9.35 11.33 0.85
C PRO A 13 10.41 10.44 1.53
N GLU A 14 10.48 10.44 2.86
CA GLU A 14 11.36 9.56 3.64
C GLU A 14 11.05 8.06 3.42
N ALA A 15 9.80 7.72 3.08
CA ALA A 15 9.45 6.35 2.67
C ALA A 15 10.23 5.89 1.41
N LEU A 16 10.63 6.80 0.52
CA LEU A 16 11.46 6.46 -0.65
C LEU A 16 12.85 5.97 -0.23
N ALA A 17 13.41 6.50 0.87
CA ALA A 17 14.70 6.05 1.37
C ALA A 17 14.62 4.62 1.95
N LEU A 18 13.51 4.29 2.62
CA LEU A 18 13.26 2.92 3.09
C LEU A 18 12.98 1.98 1.91
N TYR A 19 12.31 2.46 0.86
CA TYR A 19 12.08 1.71 -0.37
C TYR A 19 13.38 1.40 -1.10
N GLU A 20 14.25 2.40 -1.24
CA GLU A 20 15.59 2.24 -1.81
C GLU A 20 16.46 1.26 -1.01
N ARG A 21 16.29 1.22 0.32
CA ARG A 21 16.98 0.25 1.16
C ARG A 21 16.46 -1.17 0.97
N LEU A 22 15.14 -1.34 0.84
CA LEU A 22 14.51 -2.64 0.62
C LEU A 22 14.85 -3.19 -0.77
N LEU A 23 14.76 -2.31 -1.78
CA LEU A 23 15.03 -2.60 -3.19
C LEU A 23 15.97 -1.53 -3.74
N PRO A 24 17.29 -1.74 -3.74
CA PRO A 24 18.25 -0.79 -4.31
C PRO A 24 17.95 -0.52 -5.79
N GLY A 25 17.75 0.75 -6.16
CA GLY A 25 17.29 1.21 -7.47
C GLY A 25 15.76 1.23 -7.62
N GLY A 26 15.01 0.71 -6.65
CA GLY A 26 13.55 0.65 -6.68
C GLY A 26 12.91 2.03 -6.59
N SER A 27 13.50 2.98 -5.85
CA SER A 27 12.93 4.32 -5.69
C SER A 27 12.88 5.12 -7.00
N ALA A 28 13.69 4.74 -7.99
CA ALA A 28 13.65 5.31 -9.35
C ALA A 28 12.34 5.01 -10.10
N TRP A 29 11.54 4.06 -9.61
CA TRP A 29 10.24 3.68 -10.15
C TRP A 29 9.06 4.32 -9.41
N ALA A 30 9.34 5.13 -8.38
CA ALA A 30 8.31 5.89 -7.70
C ALA A 30 7.65 6.88 -8.65
N VAL A 31 6.32 6.87 -8.71
CA VAL A 31 5.56 7.79 -9.57
C VAL A 31 5.07 8.97 -8.73
N PRO A 32 5.47 10.21 -9.06
CA PRO A 32 4.92 11.38 -8.39
C PRO A 32 3.43 11.53 -8.71
N VAL A 33 2.65 11.77 -7.67
CA VAL A 33 1.21 12.04 -7.70
C VAL A 33 1.03 13.54 -7.62
N THR A 34 0.28 14.10 -8.56
CA THR A 34 0.01 15.54 -8.61
C THR A 34 -1.48 15.77 -8.82
N GLY A 35 -2.00 16.84 -8.22
CA GLY A 35 -3.42 17.19 -8.32
C GLY A 35 -3.70 18.55 -7.74
N GLU A 36 -4.61 19.31 -8.36
CA GLU A 36 -5.03 20.60 -7.82
C GLU A 36 -5.60 20.42 -6.40
N GLY A 37 -4.99 21.10 -5.43
CA GLY A 37 -5.41 21.05 -4.03
C GLY A 37 -4.92 19.82 -3.23
N LEU A 38 -4.30 18.83 -3.87
CA LEU A 38 -3.76 17.65 -3.18
C LEU A 38 -2.32 17.90 -2.69
N PRO A 39 -1.86 17.19 -1.64
CA PRO A 39 -0.43 17.18 -1.31
C PRO A 39 0.39 16.56 -2.44
N ASP A 40 1.67 16.95 -2.51
CA ASP A 40 2.65 16.17 -3.24
C ASP A 40 2.73 14.78 -2.61
N ALA A 41 2.68 13.74 -3.44
CA ALA A 41 2.71 12.36 -2.99
C ALA A 41 3.45 11.49 -3.99
N TRP A 42 3.71 10.25 -3.58
CA TRP A 42 4.37 9.24 -4.39
C TRP A 42 3.62 7.93 -4.29
N VAL A 43 3.46 7.27 -5.44
CA VAL A 43 3.14 5.84 -5.49
C VAL A 43 4.42 5.07 -5.71
N LEU A 44 4.75 4.21 -4.75
CA LEU A 44 5.82 3.23 -4.88
C LEU A 44 5.19 1.95 -5.45
N PRO A 45 5.75 1.36 -6.51
CA PRO A 45 5.29 0.04 -6.96
C PRO A 45 5.35 -0.98 -5.82
N GLU A 46 4.45 -1.96 -5.82
CA GLU A 46 4.54 -3.03 -4.84
C GLU A 46 5.91 -3.75 -4.98
N PRO A 47 6.66 -3.95 -3.87
CA PRO A 47 8.02 -4.49 -3.94
C PRO A 47 8.15 -5.88 -4.60
N THR A 48 7.21 -6.79 -4.33
CA THR A 48 7.15 -8.15 -4.93
C THR A 48 6.95 -8.06 -6.44
N HIS A 49 5.97 -7.26 -6.90
CA HIS A 49 5.71 -7.08 -8.32
C HIS A 49 6.85 -6.41 -9.06
N LEU A 50 7.53 -5.44 -8.45
CA LEU A 50 8.71 -4.82 -9.05
C LEU A 50 9.88 -5.83 -9.15
N ALA A 51 10.08 -6.65 -8.13
CA ALA A 51 11.09 -7.71 -8.13
C ALA A 51 10.79 -8.79 -9.18
N ASP A 52 9.55 -9.26 -9.26
CA ASP A 52 9.13 -10.30 -10.20
C ASP A 52 9.19 -9.82 -11.66
N GLY A 53 8.77 -8.57 -11.92
CA GLY A 53 8.77 -7.97 -13.26
C GLY A 53 10.17 -7.69 -13.80
N LEU A 54 11.13 -7.38 -12.92
CA LEU A 54 12.52 -7.07 -13.31
C LEU A 54 13.48 -8.26 -13.10
N GLY A 55 12.98 -9.39 -12.59
CA GLY A 55 13.76 -10.61 -12.33
C GLY A 55 14.91 -10.37 -11.36
N ASN A 56 16.07 -10.99 -11.61
CA ASN A 56 17.25 -10.91 -10.73
C ASN A 56 17.86 -9.49 -10.61
N ALA A 57 17.33 -8.48 -11.33
CA ALA A 57 17.80 -7.10 -11.20
C ALA A 57 17.39 -6.47 -9.86
N LEU A 58 16.26 -6.91 -9.28
CA LEU A 58 15.76 -6.48 -7.98
C LEU A 58 15.24 -7.72 -7.23
N THR A 59 15.77 -7.98 -6.04
CA THR A 59 15.29 -9.10 -5.21
C THR A 59 15.03 -8.60 -3.79
N LEU A 60 13.87 -8.96 -3.25
CA LEU A 60 13.55 -8.71 -1.85
C LEU A 60 14.55 -9.45 -0.94
N PRO A 61 15.21 -8.74 0.00
CA PRO A 61 16.18 -9.38 0.88
C PRO A 61 15.45 -10.39 1.78
N PRO A 62 15.98 -11.61 1.98
CA PRO A 62 15.26 -12.68 2.69
C PRO A 62 14.94 -12.36 4.15
N ASP A 63 15.60 -11.35 4.73
CA ASP A 63 15.42 -10.84 6.08
C ASP A 63 14.63 -9.52 6.13
N TRP A 64 13.88 -9.18 5.07
CA TRP A 64 12.99 -8.02 5.10
C TRP A 64 11.91 -8.15 6.18
N TYR A 65 11.46 -9.37 6.46
CA TYR A 65 10.49 -9.72 7.48
C TYR A 65 10.85 -11.03 8.17
N ASP A 66 10.62 -11.11 9.49
CA ASP A 66 10.75 -12.35 10.26
C ASP A 66 9.40 -13.08 10.33
N ASP A 67 9.21 -14.10 9.48
CA ASP A 67 8.01 -14.94 9.48
C ASP A 67 7.74 -15.63 10.84
N GLY A 68 8.79 -15.89 11.64
CA GLY A 68 8.68 -16.45 12.98
C GLY A 68 8.03 -15.48 13.98
N ALA A 69 8.00 -14.18 13.67
CA ALA A 69 7.41 -13.14 14.49
C ALA A 69 5.97 -12.79 14.08
N ASP A 70 5.34 -13.53 13.16
CA ASP A 70 4.08 -13.11 12.53
C ASP A 70 2.94 -12.82 13.51
N ALA A 71 2.66 -13.73 14.43
CA ALA A 71 1.62 -13.52 15.45
C ALA A 71 1.92 -12.30 16.34
N ALA A 72 3.20 -12.06 16.66
CA ALA A 72 3.63 -10.94 17.47
C ALA A 72 3.60 -9.62 16.69
N TRP A 73 3.87 -9.65 15.38
CA TRP A 73 3.71 -8.50 14.50
C TRP A 73 2.23 -8.15 14.35
N ARG A 74 1.35 -9.11 14.06
CA ARG A 74 -0.10 -8.87 13.93
C ARG A 74 -0.67 -8.20 15.18
N ALA A 75 -0.30 -8.71 16.36
CA ALA A 75 -0.71 -8.11 17.63
C ALA A 75 -0.19 -6.68 17.82
N ALA A 76 1.06 -6.38 17.44
CA ALA A 76 1.65 -5.05 17.58
C ALA A 76 1.11 -4.05 16.53
N ALA A 77 0.90 -4.53 15.30
CA ALA A 77 0.35 -3.76 14.19
C ALA A 77 -1.16 -3.55 14.31
N GLY A 78 -1.86 -4.31 15.16
CA GLY A 78 -3.31 -4.30 15.25
C GLY A 78 -3.98 -4.91 14.01
N ALA A 79 -3.30 -5.81 13.31
CA ALA A 79 -3.85 -6.53 12.17
C ALA A 79 -4.83 -7.61 12.65
N PRO A 80 -6.08 -7.68 12.13
CA PRO A 80 -7.05 -8.69 12.55
C PRO A 80 -6.54 -10.12 12.34
N ASP A 81 -6.93 -11.04 13.24
CA ASP A 81 -6.62 -12.47 13.10
C ASP A 81 -7.39 -13.11 11.93
N ALA A 82 -8.63 -12.65 11.72
CA ALA A 82 -9.45 -13.04 10.58
C ALA A 82 -8.86 -12.45 9.29
N SER A 83 -8.89 -13.24 8.21
CA SER A 83 -8.57 -12.72 6.87
C SER A 83 -9.54 -11.62 6.47
N ALA A 84 -9.07 -10.70 5.63
CA ALA A 84 -9.96 -9.76 4.98
C ALA A 84 -11.02 -10.52 4.15
N PRO A 85 -12.26 -10.02 4.06
CA PRO A 85 -13.30 -10.64 3.24
C PRO A 85 -12.91 -10.76 1.76
N LEU A 86 -12.03 -9.87 1.26
CA LEU A 86 -11.49 -9.94 -0.08
C LEU A 86 -10.12 -10.63 -0.07
N PRO A 87 -9.93 -11.71 -0.86
CA PRO A 87 -8.67 -12.46 -0.91
C PRO A 87 -7.47 -11.64 -1.39
N SER A 88 -7.72 -10.54 -2.09
CA SER A 88 -6.69 -9.70 -2.70
C SER A 88 -5.92 -8.84 -1.70
N LEU A 89 -6.49 -8.56 -0.51
CA LEU A 89 -5.75 -7.91 0.57
C LEU A 89 -5.15 -8.99 1.48
N ASP A 90 -3.85 -9.22 1.36
CA ASP A 90 -3.15 -10.23 2.14
C ASP A 90 -2.25 -9.65 3.24
N LEU A 91 -1.59 -10.52 4.00
CA LEU A 91 -0.70 -10.10 5.09
C LEU A 91 0.61 -9.52 4.57
N THR A 92 1.06 -9.90 3.38
CA THR A 92 2.25 -9.34 2.75
C THR A 92 2.04 -7.86 2.44
N ASP A 93 0.89 -7.52 1.87
CA ASP A 93 0.47 -6.14 1.59
C ASP A 93 0.49 -5.28 2.86
N MET A 94 -0.12 -5.81 3.94
CA MET A 94 -0.16 -5.14 5.24
C MET A 94 1.22 -5.00 5.88
N ARG A 95 2.12 -5.98 5.70
CA ARG A 95 3.51 -5.90 6.17
C ARG A 95 4.29 -4.82 5.42
N PHE A 96 4.08 -4.65 4.11
CA PHE A 96 4.68 -3.54 3.38
C PHE A 96 4.15 -2.19 3.86
N ALA A 97 2.83 -2.02 3.96
CA ALA A 97 2.26 -0.78 4.52
C ALA A 97 2.81 -0.49 5.94
N SER A 98 2.87 -1.51 6.79
CA SER A 98 3.42 -1.43 8.14
C SER A 98 4.89 -0.99 8.09
N LEU A 99 5.75 -1.69 7.35
CA LEU A 99 7.17 -1.38 7.21
C LEU A 99 7.39 0.05 6.73
N PHE A 100 6.77 0.45 5.61
CA PHE A 100 7.01 1.77 5.02
C PHE A 100 6.44 2.91 5.85
N SER A 101 5.35 2.68 6.59
CA SER A 101 4.83 3.68 7.52
C SER A 101 5.78 4.01 8.68
N LEU A 102 6.82 3.20 8.93
CA LEU A 102 7.85 3.50 9.94
C LEU A 102 8.76 4.66 9.54
N ALA A 103 8.87 4.93 8.24
CA ALA A 103 9.61 6.06 7.69
C ALA A 103 8.70 7.24 7.29
N ALA A 104 7.38 7.09 7.39
CA ALA A 104 6.40 8.07 6.92
C ALA A 104 5.50 8.52 8.09
N PRO A 105 5.74 9.70 8.69
CA PRO A 105 4.95 10.20 9.81
C PRO A 105 3.44 10.32 9.55
N ALA A 106 3.01 10.66 8.33
CA ALA A 106 1.61 10.69 7.94
C ALA A 106 1.05 9.28 7.68
N GLY A 107 1.93 8.32 7.40
CA GLY A 107 1.61 6.92 7.14
C GLY A 107 1.78 6.51 5.68
N VAL A 108 1.41 5.26 5.41
CA VAL A 108 1.43 4.67 4.06
C VAL A 108 0.13 3.92 3.82
N VAL A 109 -0.46 4.13 2.65
CA VAL A 109 -1.62 3.37 2.17
C VAL A 109 -1.13 2.34 1.18
N TYR A 110 -1.27 1.06 1.50
CA TYR A 110 -1.29 0.04 0.45
C TYR A 110 -2.62 0.17 -0.31
N MET A 111 -2.56 0.14 -1.64
CA MET A 111 -3.73 0.18 -2.49
C MET A 111 -3.65 -0.90 -3.58
N GLY A 112 -4.77 -1.55 -3.81
CA GLY A 112 -4.99 -2.48 -4.91
C GLY A 112 -6.27 -2.13 -5.65
N ASP A 113 -6.20 -2.00 -6.96
CA ASP A 113 -7.34 -1.80 -7.85
C ASP A 113 -7.15 -2.70 -9.07
N THR A 114 -8.12 -3.58 -9.31
CA THR A 114 -8.14 -4.46 -10.47
C THR A 114 -9.38 -4.19 -11.33
N THR A 115 -9.14 -4.04 -12.63
CA THR A 115 -10.21 -3.92 -13.62
C THR A 115 -10.08 -4.98 -14.70
N PHE A 116 -11.23 -5.52 -15.10
CA PHE A 116 -11.33 -6.48 -16.19
C PHE A 116 -12.31 -5.96 -17.25
N GLY A 117 -11.87 -5.96 -18.51
CA GLY A 117 -12.71 -5.51 -19.63
C GLY A 117 -13.11 -4.01 -19.56
N GLY A 118 -12.39 -3.20 -18.79
CA GLY A 118 -12.70 -1.78 -18.56
C GLY A 118 -13.73 -1.53 -17.44
N THR A 119 -14.10 -2.58 -16.70
CA THR A 119 -14.96 -2.49 -15.51
C THR A 119 -14.10 -2.72 -14.27
N LEU A 120 -14.28 -1.87 -13.25
CA LEU A 120 -13.69 -2.04 -11.94
C LEU A 120 -14.27 -3.31 -11.29
N ASP A 121 -13.40 -4.25 -10.94
CA ASP A 121 -13.77 -5.56 -10.39
C ASP A 121 -13.58 -5.55 -8.87
N THR A 122 -12.41 -5.11 -8.42
CA THR A 122 -12.07 -5.05 -6.99
C THR A 122 -11.23 -3.83 -6.69
N GLU A 123 -11.51 -3.20 -5.56
CA GLU A 123 -10.71 -2.12 -4.98
C GLU A 123 -10.51 -2.41 -3.50
N TYR A 124 -9.28 -2.24 -3.00
CA TYR A 124 -8.98 -2.39 -1.60
C TYR A 124 -7.81 -1.49 -1.19
N ALA A 125 -7.81 -1.13 0.08
CA ALA A 125 -6.74 -0.33 0.67
C ALA A 125 -6.56 -0.66 2.15
N ALA A 126 -5.34 -0.49 2.63
CA ALA A 126 -4.99 -0.55 4.03
C ALA A 126 -4.00 0.56 4.34
N VAL A 127 -4.29 1.36 5.37
CA VAL A 127 -3.40 2.43 5.81
C VAL A 127 -2.76 2.09 7.15
N CYS A 128 -1.44 2.18 7.17
CA CYS A 128 -0.62 2.03 8.36
C CYS A 128 0.01 3.37 8.74
N VAL A 129 0.09 3.64 10.04
CA VAL A 129 0.80 4.78 10.63
C VAL A 129 1.64 4.25 11.78
N ASP A 130 2.93 4.58 11.81
CA ASP A 130 3.89 4.09 12.80
C ASP A 130 3.88 2.55 12.94
N GLY A 131 3.81 1.84 11.81
CA GLY A 131 3.79 0.38 11.76
C GLY A 131 2.42 -0.26 12.04
N ARG A 132 1.40 0.55 12.38
CA ARG A 132 0.12 0.05 12.88
C ARG A 132 -1.02 0.32 11.90
N LEU A 133 -1.84 -0.69 11.67
CA LEU A 133 -3.05 -0.59 10.87
C LEU A 133 -4.01 0.42 11.52
N ARG A 134 -4.40 1.44 10.76
CA ARG A 134 -5.34 2.49 11.19
C ARG A 134 -6.71 2.32 10.57
N ALA A 135 -6.74 1.97 9.29
CA ALA A 135 -7.95 1.64 8.58
C ALA A 135 -7.62 0.64 7.47
N ALA A 136 -8.62 -0.13 7.08
CA ALA A 136 -8.63 -0.91 5.86
C ALA A 136 -10.04 -0.87 5.31
N SER A 137 -10.16 -0.95 3.99
CA SER A 137 -11.44 -0.97 3.31
C SER A 137 -11.29 -1.75 2.02
N GLY A 138 -12.37 -2.35 1.56
CA GLY A 138 -12.38 -3.00 0.26
C GLY A 138 -13.78 -3.21 -0.26
N ILE A 139 -13.88 -3.33 -1.58
CA ILE A 139 -15.10 -3.55 -2.33
C ILE A 139 -14.79 -4.49 -3.49
N GLU A 140 -15.63 -5.52 -3.63
CA GLU A 140 -15.76 -6.33 -4.83
C GLU A 140 -17.02 -5.85 -5.54
N HIS A 141 -16.83 -5.27 -6.72
CA HIS A 141 -17.91 -4.81 -7.55
C HIS A 141 -18.52 -6.03 -8.26
N GLY A 142 -19.80 -6.31 -7.97
CA GLY A 142 -20.55 -7.34 -8.70
C GLY A 142 -20.50 -7.10 -10.21
N LYS A 143 -20.63 -8.18 -11.00
CA LYS A 143 -20.55 -8.06 -12.47
C LYS A 143 -21.74 -7.24 -13.00
N PRO A 144 -21.52 -6.40 -14.03
CA PRO A 144 -22.62 -5.69 -14.68
C PRO A 144 -23.69 -6.68 -15.19
N GLY A 145 -24.89 -6.62 -14.60
CA GLY A 145 -26.03 -7.46 -14.99
C GLY A 145 -26.30 -8.67 -14.10
N ASP A 146 -25.47 -8.93 -13.08
CA ASP A 146 -25.79 -9.90 -12.02
C ASP A 146 -26.67 -9.27 -10.92
N GLU A 147 -27.49 -10.08 -10.25
CA GLU A 147 -28.33 -9.66 -9.11
C GLU A 147 -27.54 -9.45 -7.81
N ASP A 148 -26.27 -9.88 -7.78
CA ASP A 148 -25.38 -9.69 -6.63
C ASP A 148 -24.77 -8.27 -6.66
N PRO A 149 -25.13 -7.40 -5.70
CA PRO A 149 -24.65 -6.01 -5.68
C PRO A 149 -23.14 -5.88 -5.37
N GLY A 150 -22.44 -7.00 -5.16
CA GLY A 150 -21.06 -7.02 -4.71
C GLY A 150 -20.95 -6.96 -3.19
N SER A 151 -19.74 -7.07 -2.67
CA SER A 151 -19.47 -7.10 -1.24
C SER A 151 -18.46 -6.01 -0.85
N ALA A 152 -18.62 -5.42 0.33
CA ALA A 152 -17.69 -4.42 0.84
C ALA A 152 -17.41 -4.62 2.32
N PHE A 153 -16.25 -4.17 2.76
CA PHE A 153 -15.83 -4.23 4.15
C PHE A 153 -15.04 -3.00 4.56
N VAL A 154 -15.03 -2.74 5.87
CA VAL A 154 -14.14 -1.77 6.52
C VAL A 154 -13.53 -2.38 7.77
N LEU A 155 -12.38 -1.86 8.20
CA LEU A 155 -11.85 -2.10 9.54
C LEU A 155 -12.65 -1.26 10.54
N ARG A 156 -13.32 -1.92 11.49
CA ARG A 156 -14.06 -1.29 12.58
C ARG A 156 -13.77 -2.02 13.88
N ASP A 157 -13.38 -1.25 14.90
CA ASP A 157 -13.09 -1.77 16.25
C ASP A 157 -12.10 -2.95 16.26
N GLY A 158 -11.08 -2.91 15.39
CA GLY A 158 -10.05 -3.95 15.28
C GLY A 158 -10.48 -5.23 14.53
N SER A 159 -11.63 -5.19 13.84
CA SER A 159 -12.14 -6.32 13.07
C SER A 159 -12.68 -5.88 11.70
N TYR A 160 -12.70 -6.79 10.73
CA TYR A 160 -13.35 -6.52 9.45
C TYR A 160 -14.87 -6.63 9.61
N ALA A 161 -15.58 -5.58 9.22
CA ALA A 161 -17.02 -5.52 9.24
C ALA A 161 -17.55 -5.30 7.82
N THR A 162 -18.50 -6.15 7.40
CA THR A 162 -19.21 -5.97 6.14
C THR A 162 -20.07 -4.72 6.18
N VAL A 163 -20.08 -3.97 5.07
CA VAL A 163 -20.86 -2.73 4.91
C VAL A 163 -21.51 -2.68 3.52
N PRO A 164 -22.51 -1.81 3.30
CA PRO A 164 -23.05 -1.58 1.97
C PRO A 164 -21.97 -1.11 0.97
N PRO A 165 -21.90 -1.66 -0.26
CA PRO A 165 -20.91 -1.28 -1.26
C PRO A 165 -20.92 0.22 -1.63
N ASP A 166 -22.08 0.86 -1.62
CA ASP A 166 -22.24 2.29 -1.91
C ASP A 166 -21.76 3.23 -0.78
N SER A 167 -21.35 2.67 0.35
CA SER A 167 -20.94 3.43 1.54
C SER A 167 -19.44 3.60 1.70
N VAL A 168 -18.64 3.05 0.79
CA VAL A 168 -17.17 3.06 0.87
C VAL A 168 -16.53 3.55 -0.41
N SER A 169 -15.38 4.20 -0.27
CA SER A 169 -14.42 4.45 -1.35
C SER A 169 -13.04 4.05 -0.84
N PRO A 170 -12.65 2.77 -0.95
CA PRO A 170 -11.55 2.22 -0.17
C PRO A 170 -10.26 3.03 -0.18
N ILE A 171 -9.78 3.40 -1.37
CA ILE A 171 -8.52 4.11 -1.54
C ILE A 171 -8.64 5.56 -1.08
N ALA A 172 -9.74 6.26 -1.38
CA ALA A 172 -9.95 7.62 -0.94
C ALA A 172 -10.13 7.72 0.59
N ASP A 173 -10.89 6.80 1.18
CA ASP A 173 -11.14 6.73 2.61
C ASP A 173 -9.85 6.46 3.40
N CYS A 174 -9.01 5.55 2.91
CA CYS A 174 -7.70 5.29 3.51
C CYS A 174 -6.71 6.43 3.28
N ALA A 175 -6.66 7.02 2.08
CA ALA A 175 -5.79 8.16 1.79
C ALA A 175 -6.16 9.40 2.61
N ALA A 176 -7.44 9.58 2.95
CA ALA A 176 -7.89 10.66 3.83
C ALA A 176 -7.32 10.58 5.26
N VAL A 177 -6.73 9.44 5.65
CA VAL A 177 -5.96 9.29 6.90
C VAL A 177 -4.58 9.95 6.77
N LEU A 178 -3.93 9.86 5.60
CA LEU A 178 -2.64 10.53 5.34
C LEU A 178 -2.82 12.05 5.29
N ASP A 179 -3.83 12.51 4.54
CA ASP A 179 -4.16 13.93 4.43
C ASP A 179 -5.68 14.10 4.16
N PRO A 180 -6.39 14.94 4.94
CA PRO A 180 -7.84 15.11 4.80
C PRO A 180 -8.27 15.66 3.42
N ARG A 181 -7.37 16.25 2.63
CA ARG A 181 -7.66 16.75 1.27
C ARG A 181 -7.98 15.62 0.28
N TYR A 182 -7.58 14.39 0.58
CA TYR A 182 -7.98 13.22 -0.20
C TYR A 182 -9.44 12.81 0.00
N ARG A 183 -10.13 13.34 1.02
CA ARG A 183 -11.52 12.98 1.30
C ARG A 183 -12.43 13.32 0.11
N GLY A 184 -13.13 12.32 -0.40
CA GLY A 184 -14.03 12.46 -1.55
C GLY A 184 -13.32 12.72 -2.88
N SER A 185 -11.99 12.66 -2.91
CA SER A 185 -11.21 12.71 -4.15
C SER A 185 -11.16 11.31 -4.74
N PHE A 186 -11.66 11.15 -5.97
CA PHE A 186 -11.39 9.93 -6.73
C PHE A 186 -9.93 9.97 -7.17
N LEU A 187 -9.07 9.30 -6.39
CA LEU A 187 -7.62 9.25 -6.64
C LEU A 187 -7.26 8.74 -8.04
N PHE A 188 -8.18 8.05 -8.70
CA PHE A 188 -8.01 7.57 -10.05
C PHE A 188 -8.30 8.61 -11.14
N ASP A 189 -8.88 9.77 -10.86
CA ASP A 189 -9.24 10.79 -11.87
C ASP A 189 -8.05 11.66 -12.29
N GLY A 190 -6.95 11.00 -12.66
CA GLY A 190 -5.72 11.62 -13.14
C GLY A 190 -4.70 11.93 -12.05
N TYR A 191 -5.00 11.66 -10.78
CA TYR A 191 -4.07 11.85 -9.67
C TYR A 191 -3.11 10.66 -9.54
N LEU A 192 -3.62 9.43 -9.67
CA LEU A 192 -2.82 8.21 -9.69
C LEU A 192 -2.61 7.70 -11.12
N PRO A 193 -1.40 7.25 -11.48
CA PRO A 193 -1.17 6.57 -12.75
C PRO A 193 -1.98 5.25 -12.78
N ARG A 194 -2.99 5.15 -13.64
CA ARG A 194 -3.77 3.90 -13.86
C ARG A 194 -2.98 2.81 -14.62
N SER A 195 -1.65 2.89 -14.65
CA SER A 195 -0.80 2.01 -15.44
C SER A 195 0.62 1.92 -14.88
N LEU A 196 0.86 0.90 -14.06
CA LEU A 196 2.17 0.26 -13.94
C LEU A 196 1.98 -1.19 -14.36
N HIS A 197 1.79 -1.43 -15.67
CA HIS A 197 1.94 -2.80 -16.16
C HIS A 197 3.41 -3.20 -15.96
N PRO A 198 3.72 -4.41 -15.46
CA PRO A 198 5.11 -4.89 -15.26
C PRO A 198 6.00 -4.72 -16.50
N ASP A 199 5.40 -4.76 -17.70
CA ASP A 199 6.08 -4.60 -18.98
C ASP A 199 6.13 -3.15 -19.51
N THR A 200 5.61 -2.17 -18.75
CA THR A 200 5.61 -0.76 -19.17
C THR A 200 7.00 -0.19 -18.97
N PRO A 201 7.74 0.18 -20.04
CA PRO A 201 9.03 0.82 -19.89
C PRO A 201 8.79 2.27 -19.47
N GLN A 202 8.76 2.50 -18.15
CA GLN A 202 8.99 3.84 -17.63
C GLN A 202 10.52 4.02 -17.53
N PRO A 203 11.09 5.10 -18.07
CA PRO A 203 12.51 5.36 -17.83
C PRO A 203 12.70 5.60 -16.33
N PRO A 204 13.61 4.86 -15.66
CA PRO A 204 13.85 5.06 -14.24
C PRO A 204 14.30 6.50 -14.00
N GLY A 205 13.75 7.14 -12.97
CA GLY A 205 14.28 8.38 -12.45
C GLY A 205 15.66 8.20 -11.81
N GLU A 206 16.19 9.25 -11.20
CA GLU A 206 17.35 9.08 -10.32
C GLU A 206 16.89 8.45 -9.00
N PRO A 207 17.61 7.45 -8.46
CA PRO A 207 17.32 6.89 -7.14
C PRO A 207 17.28 7.98 -6.07
N TYR A 208 16.43 7.77 -5.05
CA TYR A 208 16.29 8.71 -3.97
C TYR A 208 17.63 8.88 -3.22
N PRO A 209 18.19 10.10 -3.19
CA PRO A 209 19.59 10.27 -2.81
C PRO A 209 19.82 10.36 -1.30
N LYS A 210 18.76 10.56 -0.51
CA LYS A 210 18.92 10.74 0.94
C LYS A 210 18.97 9.38 1.66
N PRO A 211 19.83 9.24 2.68
CA PRO A 211 19.86 8.04 3.49
C PRO A 211 18.56 7.90 4.30
N LEU A 212 18.22 6.66 4.63
CA LEU A 212 17.15 6.35 5.58
C LEU A 212 17.52 6.88 6.98
N ILE A 213 16.60 7.63 7.57
CA ILE A 213 16.69 8.10 8.96
C ILE A 213 15.45 7.60 9.69
N LEU A 214 15.65 6.83 10.75
CA LEU A 214 14.58 6.31 11.61
C LEU A 214 14.87 6.66 13.06
N ASP A 215 13.80 6.87 13.83
CA ASP A 215 13.88 7.10 15.27
C ASP A 215 14.41 5.83 15.99
N GLU A 216 15.25 6.01 17.02
CA GLU A 216 15.81 4.89 17.78
C GLU A 216 14.72 4.03 18.46
N ALA A 217 13.63 4.65 18.91
CA ALA A 217 12.49 3.94 19.48
C ALA A 217 11.76 3.09 18.43
N VAL A 218 11.65 3.61 17.19
CA VAL A 218 11.09 2.85 16.06
C VAL A 218 11.97 1.63 15.77
N LEU A 219 13.29 1.81 15.70
CA LEU A 219 14.23 0.70 15.48
C LEU A 219 14.16 -0.35 16.61
N ALA A 220 14.10 0.11 17.86
CA ALA A 220 14.02 -0.77 19.03
C ALA A 220 12.71 -1.59 19.06
N GLU A 221 11.58 -0.99 18.68
CA GLU A 221 10.29 -1.65 18.67
C GLU A 221 10.12 -2.60 17.47
N TRP A 222 10.47 -2.13 16.26
CA TRP A 222 10.03 -2.77 15.01
C TRP A 222 11.07 -3.67 14.35
N SER A 223 12.36 -3.51 14.67
CA SER A 223 13.43 -4.32 14.02
C SER A 223 13.36 -5.81 14.32
N ARG A 224 12.59 -6.23 15.35
CA ARG A 224 12.31 -7.65 15.61
C ARG A 224 11.35 -8.27 14.60
N TYR A 225 10.52 -7.45 13.95
CA TYR A 225 9.59 -7.89 12.90
C TYR A 225 10.18 -7.65 11.51
N PHE A 226 10.91 -6.54 11.36
CA PHE A 226 11.57 -6.13 10.12
C PHE A 226 13.09 -6.03 10.34
N PRO A 227 13.83 -7.16 10.27
CA PRO A 227 15.28 -7.17 10.49
C PRO A 227 16.06 -6.23 9.56
N ILE A 228 15.54 -6.01 8.35
CA ILE A 228 16.08 -5.06 7.37
C ILE A 228 16.26 -3.64 7.92
N LEU A 229 15.61 -3.25 9.02
CA LEU A 229 15.80 -1.95 9.67
C LEU A 229 17.14 -1.79 10.40
N ARG A 230 17.92 -2.87 10.62
CA ARG A 230 19.17 -2.85 11.41
C ARG A 230 20.45 -2.55 10.63
N GLY A 231 20.44 -2.81 9.33
CA GLY A 231 21.56 -2.54 8.39
C GLY A 231 21.84 -1.09 8.06
#